data_AF-A0A7V0KSC0-F1
#
_entry.id   AF-A0A7V0KSC0-F1
#
_cell.length_a   1.000
_cell.length_b   1.000
_cell.length_c   1.000
_cell.angle_alpha   90.00
_cell.angle_beta   90.00
_cell.angle_gamma   90.00
#
_symmetry.space_group_name_H-M   'P 1'
#
loop_
_entity.id
_entity.type
_entity.pdbx_description
1 polymer ?
#
loop_
_entity_poly.entity_id
_entity_poly.type
_entity_poly.pdbx_seq_one_letter_code
_entity_poly.pdbx_strand_id
1 'polypeptide(L)' 'MSRICQVTGKGPITGNNVSHANNKTRRRFLPNLHYQRFWVESERRWVR' A
#
# COMPACT_ATOMS: atom_id res chain seq x y z
N MET A 1 -0.33 12.19 4.12
CA MET A 1 -0.05 10.89 4.78
C MET A 1 0.73 10.00 3.82
N SER A 2 1.83 9.43 4.28
CA SER A 2 2.58 8.41 3.54
C SER A 2 1.71 7.15 3.41
N ARG A 3 1.51 6.64 2.18
CA ARG A 3 0.77 5.39 1.92
C ARG A 3 1.65 4.18 2.30
N ILE A 4 1.90 4.01 3.59
CA ILE A 4 2.72 2.92 4.14
C ILE A 4 1.83 2.01 4.99
N CYS A 5 1.95 0.70 4.80
CA CYS A 5 1.27 -0.27 5.65
C CYS A 5 1.83 -0.24 7.07
N GLN A 6 0.98 -0.07 8.08
CA GLN A 6 1.40 -0.05 9.49
C GLN A 6 1.93 -1.40 9.99
N VAL A 7 1.44 -2.51 9.42
CA VAL A 7 1.82 -3.87 9.83
C VAL A 7 3.09 -4.35 9.12
N THR A 8 3.18 -4.13 7.81
CA THR A 8 4.25 -4.70 6.97
C THR A 8 5.27 -3.69 6.47
N GLY A 9 5.05 -2.40 6.72
CA GLY A 9 5.93 -1.33 6.21
C GLY A 9 5.90 -1.14 4.69
N LYS A 10 5.08 -1.90 3.94
CA LYS A 10 4.97 -1.79 2.47
C LYS A 10 4.63 -0.36 2.05
N GLY A 11 5.49 0.26 1.26
CA GLY A 11 5.34 1.62 0.75
C GLY A 11 5.24 1.70 -0.78
N PRO A 12 5.06 2.91 -1.31
CA PRO A 12 5.03 3.15 -2.75
C PRO A 12 6.38 2.85 -3.41
N ILE A 13 6.36 2.15 -4.53
CA ILE A 13 7.56 1.88 -5.36
C ILE A 13 7.47 2.69 -6.65
N THR A 14 8.61 3.15 -7.17
CA THR A 14 8.67 3.85 -8.47
C THR A 14 9.08 2.90 -9.58
N GLY A 15 8.58 3.12 -10.80
CA GLY A 15 9.03 2.39 -11.99
C GLY A 15 8.50 3.04 -13.26
N ASN A 16 8.43 2.28 -14.35
CA ASN A 16 7.97 2.76 -15.65
C ASN A 16 6.78 1.95 -16.17
N ASN A 17 5.87 2.59 -16.90
CA ASN A 17 5.03 1.90 -17.89
C ASN A 17 5.85 1.76 -19.16
N VAL A 18 5.91 0.56 -19.72
CA VAL A 18 6.60 0.25 -20.97
C VAL A 18 5.55 -0.07 -22.01
N SER A 19 5.50 0.69 -23.10
CA SER A 19 4.59 0.41 -24.22
C SER A 19 5.12 -0.74 -25.08
N HIS A 20 4.30 -1.22 -26.03
CA HIS A 20 4.73 -2.20 -27.03
C HIS A 20 5.97 -1.74 -27.83
N ALA A 21 6.07 -0.43 -28.11
CA ALA A 21 7.22 0.19 -28.75
C ALA A 21 8.39 0.50 -27.78
N ASN A 22 8.36 -0.04 -26.55
CA ASN A 22 9.33 0.23 -25.49
C ASN A 22 9.44 1.68 -25.01
N ASN A 23 8.40 2.50 -25.22
CA ASN A 23 8.36 3.86 -24.67
C ASN A 23 8.16 3.79 -23.15
N LYS A 24 9.03 4.45 -22.38
CA LYS A 24 9.04 4.40 -20.91
C LYS A 24 8.44 5.69 -20.33
N THR A 25 7.33 5.58 -19.60
CA THR A 25 6.76 6.70 -18.83
C THR A 25 6.79 6.41 -17.33
N ARG A 26 7.16 7.40 -16.50
CA ARG A 26 7.29 7.21 -15.05
C ARG A 26 5.94 6.89 -14.41
N ARG A 27 5.90 5.90 -13.52
CA ARG A 27 4.72 5.55 -12.71
C ARG A 27 5.08 5.24 -11.26
N ARG A 28 4.06 5.22 -10.41
CA ARG A 28 4.16 4.75 -9.02
C ARG A 28 3.28 3.52 -8.83
N PHE A 29 3.80 2.51 -8.15
CA PHE A 29 3.08 1.34 -7.69
C PHE A 29 2.67 1.60 -6.24
N LEU A 30 1.37 1.71 -6.00
CA LEU A 30 0.84 2.01 -4.68
C LEU A 30 0.40 0.71 -3.99
N PRO A 31 0.68 0.53 -2.69
CA PRO A 31 0.11 -0.58 -1.94
C PRO A 31 -1.41 -0.44 -1.86
N ASN A 32 -2.12 -1.56 -1.92
CA ASN A 32 -3.58 -1.61 -1.80
C ASN A 32 -4.00 -1.52 -0.32
N LEU A 33 -3.81 -0.33 0.29
CA LEU A 33 -4.12 -0.08 1.69
C LEU A 33 -5.62 0.17 1.87
N HIS A 34 -6.21 -0.53 2.84
CA HIS A 34 -7.60 -0.37 3.24
C HIS A 34 -7.69 -0.07 4.73
N TYR A 35 -8.72 0.71 5.11
CA TYR A 35 -9.05 0.88 6.51
C TYR A 35 -9.93 -0.28 6.95
N GLN A 36 -9.45 -1.06 7.91
CA GLN A 36 -10.19 -2.15 8.50
C GLN A 36 -10.01 -2.10 10.01
N ARG A 37 -11.10 -2.35 10.75
CA ARG A 37 -11.04 -2.49 12.20
C ARG A 37 -10.81 -3.96 12.53
N PHE A 38 -9.89 -4.23 13.43
CA PHE A 38 -9.57 -5.56 13.93
C PHE A 38 -10.05 -5.69 15.37
N TRP A 39 -10.74 -6.79 15.69
CA TRP A 39 -11.10 -7.13 17.06
C TRP A 39 -9.90 -7.79 17.74
N VAL A 40 -9.51 -7.28 18.90
CA VAL A 40 -8.41 -7.81 19.70
C VAL A 40 -9.00 -8.45 20.95
N GLU A 41 -8.97 -9.79 21.02
CA GLU A 41 -9.64 -10.56 22.06
C GLU A 41 -9.06 -10.30 23.46
N SER A 42 -7.73 -10.18 23.56
CA SER A 42 -7.04 -9.93 24.84
C SER A 42 -7.43 -8.61 25.50
N GLU A 43 -7.84 -7.63 24.70
CA GLU A 43 -8.17 -6.27 25.14
C GLU A 43 -9.67 -5.97 25.04
N ARG A 44 -10.48 -6.93 24.54
CA ARG A 44 -11.92 -6.80 24.28
C ARG A 44 -12.30 -5.48 23.60
N ARG A 45 -11.51 -5.08 22.60
CA ARG A 45 -11.71 -3.82 21.88
C ARG A 45 -11.44 -3.94 20.39
N TRP A 46 -11.96 -2.97 19.65
CA TRP A 46 -11.66 -2.77 18.24
C TRP A 46 -10.48 -1.81 18.08
N VAL A 47 -9.44 -2.27 17.39
CA VAL A 47 -8.30 -1.45 16.98
C VAL A 47 -8.45 -1.08 15.50
N ARG A 48 -8.04 0.14 15.17
CA ARG A 48 -8.01 0.65 13.80
C ARG A 48 -6.65 0.44 13.18
#